data_AF-A0AAE8MEX8-F1
#
_entry.id   AF-A0AAE8MEX8-F1
#
_cell.length_a   1.000
_cell.length_b   1.000
_cell.length_c   1.000
_cell.angle_alpha   90.00
_cell.angle_beta   90.00
_cell.angle_gamma   90.00
#
_symmetry.space_group_name_H-M   'P 1'
#
loop_
_entity.id
_entity.type
_entity.pdbx_description
1 polymer ?
#
loop_
_entity_poly.entity_id
_entity_poly.type
_entity_poly.pdbx_seq_one_letter_code
_entity_poly.pdbx_strand_id
1 'polypeptide(L)'
;MFRDESSKVIQKAHAQWGVGDATPEELTTQTSSSSLASSYASSASTQASSVSASSSVVSLHNHSGPSSDVSSTISFKPGWPASPVSTSSQRTSSPGPPSPASYSYRDGSSTTSTIQPIFIEPPRLPTPVDLSIDEQGTQFYLNRYLIGHPDEPRSSSDLSSTGWLWDPAVQDVMTAVGLASLSNLKSDPNMMTIARQKYGMALRQTRHLIQTSEMPDFEVTMRSVVMLAMFEVCALTPDAIRHSPMLVKGAHEGMGHVHAHVMGGVALLRRWLPIPAAAHLGVRAMVQMAYTLFIPAYMSAMPLPDPLYEWVVFAKTLLEPEAHPATDLGPLIGRFIQASTYIKTHTFIDGRPLTLSALKQLIEIDELFADWERELGPTWRYRTERADHLPSSAVFDGTYHIYYDMFVARMWNHFRWARTLLNQNIIEFIKKYPKSSSPLFSLAEYGRRHEIVKDLAHETLVSTPTHWRHPLLTEKSVVPVEMVGGAGSGSAGLPVVLFHLQTAACAPGVPAANWDWAYAVMECIWSDMGILHAKSMMEDLKLHRDSLSVKEEVGERKLR
;
A
#
# COMPACT_ATOMS: atom_id res chain seq x y z
N MET A 1 21.76 -20.05 -3.70
CA MET A 1 22.72 -19.38 -2.79
C MET A 1 22.11 -18.21 -2.02
N PHE A 2 21.13 -17.46 -2.57
CA PHE A 2 20.51 -16.29 -1.91
C PHE A 2 19.45 -16.59 -0.82
N ARG A 3 18.89 -17.81 -0.76
CA ARG A 3 17.87 -18.22 0.24
C ARG A 3 18.41 -18.26 1.69
N ASP A 4 19.72 -18.33 1.87
CA ASP A 4 20.35 -18.52 3.19
C ASP A 4 20.59 -17.20 3.94
N GLU A 5 20.56 -16.06 3.23
CA GLU A 5 20.86 -14.75 3.84
C GLU A 5 19.65 -14.15 4.57
N SER A 6 18.44 -14.25 3.99
CA SER A 6 17.19 -13.78 4.64
C SER A 6 16.86 -14.58 5.89
N SER A 7 17.03 -15.91 5.86
CA SER A 7 16.83 -16.79 7.02
C SER A 7 17.80 -16.46 8.17
N LYS A 8 19.06 -16.11 7.84
CA LYS A 8 20.04 -15.64 8.83
C LYS A 8 19.70 -14.28 9.42
N VAL A 9 19.05 -13.39 8.65
CA VAL A 9 18.55 -12.11 9.17
C VAL A 9 17.40 -12.35 10.15
N ILE A 10 16.46 -13.24 9.81
CA ILE A 10 15.36 -13.64 10.72
C ILE A 10 15.93 -14.26 12.00
N GLN A 11 16.84 -15.23 11.90
CA GLN A 11 17.48 -15.85 13.08
C GLN A 11 18.27 -14.85 13.92
N LYS A 12 19.00 -13.92 13.30
CA LYS A 12 19.74 -12.88 14.04
C LYS A 12 18.82 -11.85 14.68
N ALA A 13 17.70 -11.54 14.03
CA ALA A 13 16.65 -10.71 14.61
C ALA A 13 16.05 -11.41 15.84
N HIS A 14 15.69 -12.70 15.73
CA HIS A 14 15.22 -13.53 16.84
C HIS A 14 16.25 -13.61 18.00
N ALA A 15 17.54 -13.77 17.69
CA ALA A 15 18.62 -13.80 18.68
C ALA A 15 18.83 -12.45 19.40
N GLN A 16 18.63 -11.33 18.72
CA GLN A 16 18.60 -10.00 19.36
C GLN A 16 17.32 -9.77 20.20
N TRP A 17 16.28 -10.60 20.01
CA TRP A 17 15.00 -10.51 20.70
C TRP A 17 14.87 -11.42 21.93
N GLY A 18 15.95 -12.09 22.35
CA GLY A 18 15.95 -12.90 23.58
C GLY A 18 15.07 -14.17 23.53
N VAL A 19 14.57 -14.54 22.35
CA VAL A 19 13.87 -15.81 22.15
C VAL A 19 14.93 -16.86 21.87
N GLY A 20 15.33 -17.60 22.91
CA GLY A 20 16.30 -18.69 22.79
C GLY A 20 15.83 -19.78 21.82
N ASP A 21 16.78 -20.42 21.15
CA ASP A 21 16.55 -21.57 20.26
C ASP A 21 15.82 -22.67 21.04
N ALA A 22 14.55 -22.93 20.71
CA ALA A 22 13.89 -24.15 21.13
C ALA A 22 14.42 -25.29 20.25
N THR A 23 15.26 -26.13 20.83
CA THR A 23 15.68 -27.41 20.23
C THR A 23 14.45 -28.30 20.00
N PRO A 24 14.36 -29.00 18.85
CA PRO A 24 13.18 -29.75 18.46
C PRO A 24 13.15 -31.13 19.14
N GLU A 25 13.07 -31.18 20.46
CA GLU A 25 12.90 -32.43 21.21
C GLU A 25 12.42 -32.13 22.63
N GLU A 26 11.18 -31.69 22.77
CA GLU A 26 10.32 -31.91 23.95
C GLU A 26 8.95 -31.25 23.70
N LEU A 27 8.13 -31.89 22.87
CA LEU A 27 6.71 -31.58 22.77
C LEU A 27 5.92 -32.77 23.30
N THR A 28 5.93 -32.93 24.62
CA THR A 28 4.97 -33.77 25.33
C THR A 28 4.44 -33.02 26.55
N THR A 29 3.16 -32.64 26.44
CA THR A 29 2.22 -32.41 27.55
C THR A 29 2.70 -31.52 28.70
N GLN A 30 2.33 -30.24 28.64
CA GLN A 30 1.88 -29.51 29.82
C GLN A 30 0.90 -28.40 29.45
N THR A 31 -0.36 -28.63 29.83
CA THR A 31 -1.43 -27.64 29.94
C THR A 31 -1.04 -26.58 30.96
N SER A 32 -0.88 -25.33 30.52
CA SER A 32 -0.81 -24.17 31.41
C SER A 32 -1.81 -23.13 30.94
N SER A 33 -2.93 -23.10 31.65
CA SER A 33 -3.88 -22.00 31.68
C SER A 33 -3.18 -20.73 32.20
N SER A 34 -3.05 -19.69 31.38
CA SER A 34 -2.69 -18.34 31.85
C SER A 34 -3.83 -17.36 31.61
N SER A 35 -4.51 -17.09 32.71
CA SER A 35 -5.45 -16.01 32.95
C SER A 35 -4.75 -14.65 32.89
N LEU A 36 -4.85 -13.97 31.75
CA LEU A 36 -4.55 -12.53 31.60
C LEU A 36 -5.62 -11.89 30.69
N ALA A 37 -6.88 -11.98 31.13
CA ALA A 37 -8.01 -11.28 30.50
C ALA A 37 -9.08 -11.00 31.56
N SER A 38 -8.75 -10.21 32.59
CA SER A 38 -9.73 -9.67 33.56
C SER A 38 -9.16 -8.51 34.39
N SER A 39 -8.57 -7.49 33.73
CA SER A 39 -8.06 -6.31 34.45
C SER A 39 -8.30 -5.00 33.72
N TYR A 40 -9.42 -4.88 33.00
CA TYR A 40 -9.90 -3.59 32.48
C TYR A 40 -11.40 -3.45 32.72
N ALA A 41 -11.79 -3.47 34.00
CA ALA A 41 -13.05 -2.92 34.47
C ALA A 41 -12.93 -2.74 35.98
N SER A 42 -12.80 -1.49 36.45
CA SER A 42 -13.13 -0.98 37.79
C SER A 42 -12.05 -0.04 38.33
N SER A 43 -12.12 1.25 37.99
CA SER A 43 -11.77 2.34 38.94
C SER A 43 -12.36 3.66 38.44
N ALA A 44 -13.62 3.93 38.77
CA ALA A 44 -14.15 5.28 38.75
C ALA A 44 -15.14 5.45 39.91
N SER A 45 -14.64 5.88 41.07
CA SER A 45 -15.39 6.68 42.03
C SER A 45 -14.48 7.11 43.18
N THR A 46 -14.07 8.39 43.22
CA THR A 46 -14.35 9.26 44.37
C THR A 46 -14.17 10.74 44.02
N GLN A 47 -15.14 11.52 44.50
CA GLN A 47 -15.31 12.98 44.63
C GLN A 47 -14.07 13.73 45.15
N ALA A 48 -13.88 15.06 45.07
CA ALA A 48 -14.55 16.26 44.55
C ALA A 48 -13.46 17.36 44.53
N SER A 49 -13.54 18.44 43.75
CA SER A 49 -14.07 19.73 44.25
C SER A 49 -14.09 20.79 43.14
N SER A 50 -15.12 21.62 43.24
CA SER A 50 -15.53 22.76 42.43
C SER A 50 -14.49 23.86 42.17
N VAL A 51 -14.49 24.40 40.95
CA VAL A 51 -14.44 25.86 40.72
C VAL A 51 -15.21 26.20 39.45
N SER A 52 -16.20 27.06 39.62
CA SER A 52 -17.10 27.58 38.61
C SER A 52 -16.40 28.63 37.73
N ALA A 53 -16.56 28.52 36.41
CA ALA A 53 -16.45 29.67 35.52
C ALA A 53 -17.40 29.47 34.33
N SER A 54 -18.53 30.14 34.44
CA SER A 54 -19.55 30.35 33.40
C SER A 54 -18.98 31.14 32.22
N SER A 55 -19.16 30.63 31.00
CA SER A 55 -19.42 31.50 29.84
C SER A 55 -20.26 30.75 28.81
N SER A 56 -21.43 31.31 28.55
CA SER A 56 -22.44 30.84 27.62
C SER A 56 -22.20 31.50 26.27
N VAL A 57 -22.07 30.75 25.16
CA VAL A 57 -22.38 31.28 23.82
C VAL A 57 -22.89 30.15 22.90
N VAL A 58 -24.21 30.13 22.74
CA VAL A 58 -25.01 29.96 21.50
C VAL A 58 -24.82 28.70 20.64
N SER A 59 -25.84 27.85 20.70
CA SER A 59 -26.25 26.85 19.71
C SER A 59 -26.79 27.50 18.44
N LEU A 60 -26.46 26.97 17.26
CA LEU A 60 -27.17 27.25 16.01
C LEU A 60 -27.17 26.00 15.08
N HIS A 61 -28.36 25.38 15.01
CA HIS A 61 -29.09 24.89 13.82
C HIS A 61 -28.27 24.18 12.72
N ASN A 62 -28.39 22.86 12.53
CA ASN A 62 -29.54 22.11 12.01
C ASN A 62 -30.17 22.77 10.76
N HIS A 63 -29.75 22.31 9.58
CA HIS A 63 -30.50 22.50 8.34
C HIS A 63 -30.59 21.19 7.56
N SER A 64 -31.81 20.66 7.59
CA SER A 64 -32.33 19.60 6.76
C SER A 64 -32.92 20.18 5.47
N GLY A 65 -32.71 19.47 4.36
CA GLY A 65 -33.62 19.41 3.21
C GLY A 65 -33.03 19.87 1.87
N PRO A 66 -33.67 19.55 0.72
CA PRO A 66 -34.68 18.51 0.48
C PRO A 66 -34.27 17.52 -0.63
N SER A 67 -34.95 16.38 -0.61
CA SER A 67 -35.10 15.43 -1.71
C SER A 67 -35.70 16.09 -2.95
N SER A 68 -35.08 15.90 -4.11
CA SER A 68 -35.72 16.08 -5.40
C SER A 68 -35.32 14.95 -6.35
N ASP A 69 -36.28 14.05 -6.59
CA ASP A 69 -36.28 13.10 -7.69
C ASP A 69 -36.11 13.84 -9.03
N VAL A 70 -35.04 13.54 -9.75
CA VAL A 70 -35.01 13.72 -11.20
C VAL A 70 -34.40 12.46 -11.80
N SER A 71 -35.28 11.66 -12.40
CA SER A 71 -34.94 10.53 -13.24
C SER A 71 -34.30 11.08 -14.53
N SER A 72 -33.02 10.82 -14.76
CA SER A 72 -32.39 10.98 -16.07
C SER A 72 -31.48 9.79 -16.35
N THR A 73 -31.97 8.90 -17.19
CA THR A 73 -31.26 7.74 -17.74
C THR A 73 -30.10 8.23 -18.60
N ILE A 74 -28.87 8.19 -18.08
CA ILE A 74 -27.65 8.38 -18.87
C ILE A 74 -27.04 7.00 -19.12
N SER A 75 -27.03 6.60 -20.38
CA SER A 75 -26.37 5.40 -20.88
C SER A 75 -24.85 5.56 -20.73
N PHE A 76 -24.26 4.78 -19.82
CA PHE A 76 -22.81 4.66 -19.67
C PHE A 76 -22.22 3.87 -20.84
N LYS A 77 -21.27 4.46 -21.57
CA LYS A 77 -20.39 3.73 -22.49
C LYS A 77 -19.36 2.94 -21.66
N PRO A 78 -19.00 1.70 -22.05
CA PRO A 78 -18.02 0.91 -21.32
C PRO A 78 -16.59 1.33 -21.67
N GLY A 79 -15.78 1.62 -20.63
CA GLY A 79 -14.32 1.72 -20.72
C GLY A 79 -13.74 2.95 -20.01
N TRP A 80 -12.93 2.71 -18.98
CA TRP A 80 -12.03 3.71 -18.42
C TRP A 80 -10.79 3.80 -19.31
N PRO A 81 -10.40 5.00 -19.80
CA PRO A 81 -9.18 5.13 -20.59
C PRO A 81 -7.96 4.87 -19.70
N ALA A 82 -7.25 3.78 -19.96
CA ALA A 82 -5.92 3.54 -19.41
C ALA A 82 -4.92 4.60 -19.93
N SER A 83 -3.80 4.74 -19.21
CA SER A 83 -2.67 5.63 -19.51
C SER A 83 -2.37 5.76 -21.02
N PRO A 84 -1.90 6.92 -21.51
CA PRO A 84 -1.54 7.06 -22.91
C PRO A 84 -0.52 5.99 -23.29
N VAL A 85 -0.91 5.11 -24.21
CA VAL A 85 -0.04 4.13 -24.85
C VAL A 85 1.17 4.88 -25.39
N SER A 86 2.36 4.46 -25.00
CA SER A 86 3.61 4.88 -25.62
C SER A 86 3.54 4.56 -27.11
N THR A 87 3.14 5.53 -27.92
CA THR A 87 3.11 5.40 -29.38
C THR A 87 4.53 5.14 -29.86
N SER A 88 4.72 3.97 -30.46
CA SER A 88 5.84 3.67 -31.34
C SER A 88 6.08 4.85 -32.28
N SER A 89 7.30 5.38 -32.28
CA SER A 89 7.71 6.44 -33.20
C SER A 89 7.70 5.90 -34.63
N GLN A 90 6.55 5.98 -35.31
CA GLN A 90 6.52 5.92 -36.76
C GLN A 90 7.09 7.24 -37.30
N ARG A 91 8.25 7.14 -37.95
CA ARG A 91 8.85 8.22 -38.73
C ARG A 91 7.89 8.65 -39.84
N THR A 92 7.17 9.75 -39.63
CA THR A 92 6.50 10.48 -40.70
C THR A 92 7.47 11.53 -41.24
N SER A 93 8.11 11.23 -42.37
CA SER A 93 8.88 12.20 -43.14
C SER A 93 7.94 13.26 -43.73
N SER A 94 8.19 14.53 -43.40
CA SER A 94 7.51 15.67 -44.03
C SER A 94 8.06 15.93 -45.44
N PRO A 95 7.23 16.43 -46.38
CA PRO A 95 7.60 16.59 -47.78
C PRO A 95 8.49 17.83 -48.01
N GLY A 96 9.60 17.64 -48.72
CA GLY A 96 10.45 18.73 -49.21
C GLY A 96 9.85 19.43 -50.44
N PRO A 97 10.27 20.68 -50.73
CA PRO A 97 9.77 21.45 -51.88
C PRO A 97 10.36 20.92 -53.21
N PRO A 98 9.69 21.16 -54.35
CA PRO A 98 10.10 20.58 -55.63
C PRO A 98 11.26 21.36 -56.26
N SER A 99 12.26 20.64 -56.77
CA SER A 99 13.28 21.17 -57.67
C SER A 99 12.69 21.42 -59.07
N PRO A 100 13.03 22.54 -59.74
CA PRO A 100 12.65 22.75 -61.12
C PRO A 100 13.59 22.05 -62.10
N ALA A 101 12.99 21.65 -63.23
CA ALA A 101 13.57 20.89 -64.32
C ALA A 101 14.70 21.60 -65.07
N SER A 102 15.55 20.77 -65.62
CA SER A 102 16.69 21.04 -66.50
C SER A 102 16.30 21.75 -67.81
N TYR A 103 17.03 22.81 -68.13
CA TYR A 103 17.20 23.30 -69.50
C TYR A 103 18.69 23.37 -69.83
N SER A 104 19.06 22.66 -70.89
CA SER A 104 20.38 22.59 -71.48
C SER A 104 20.61 23.73 -72.47
N TYR A 105 21.69 24.49 -72.30
CA TYR A 105 22.38 25.18 -73.39
C TYR A 105 23.89 25.14 -73.17
N ARG A 106 24.62 24.72 -74.21
CA ARG A 106 26.08 24.88 -74.39
C ARG A 106 26.40 26.38 -74.50
N ASP A 107 27.52 26.85 -73.96
CA ASP A 107 28.84 26.91 -74.60
C ASP A 107 29.84 27.69 -73.71
N GLY A 108 31.14 27.55 -73.97
CA GLY A 108 32.14 28.58 -73.61
C GLY A 108 33.15 28.26 -72.51
N SER A 109 34.27 27.66 -72.92
CA SER A 109 35.60 27.64 -72.30
C SER A 109 35.97 28.87 -71.43
N SER A 110 36.50 28.64 -70.23
CA SER A 110 37.70 29.34 -69.72
C SER A 110 38.32 28.60 -68.52
N THR A 111 39.62 28.34 -68.66
CA THR A 111 40.55 27.71 -67.73
C THR A 111 40.73 28.52 -66.44
N THR A 112 40.52 27.89 -65.27
CA THR A 112 41.05 28.41 -64.01
C THR A 112 41.37 27.27 -63.04
N SER A 113 42.55 27.38 -62.42
CA SER A 113 43.25 26.39 -61.61
C SER A 113 42.42 25.63 -60.56
N THR A 114 42.58 24.31 -60.54
CA THR A 114 42.02 23.39 -59.55
C THR A 114 42.66 23.59 -58.17
N ILE A 115 42.00 24.32 -57.28
CA ILE A 115 42.22 24.22 -55.83
C ILE A 115 41.33 23.07 -55.36
N GLN A 116 41.92 22.00 -54.83
CA GLN A 116 41.14 20.91 -54.24
C GLN A 116 40.40 21.42 -53.00
N PRO A 117 39.06 21.29 -52.92
CA PRO A 117 38.35 21.58 -51.69
C PRO A 117 38.70 20.49 -50.66
N ILE A 118 39.30 20.91 -49.54
CA ILE A 118 39.43 20.08 -48.35
C ILE A 118 38.02 19.72 -47.91
N PHE A 119 37.65 18.46 -48.09
CA PHE A 119 36.40 17.92 -47.56
C PHE A 119 36.57 17.77 -46.05
N ILE A 120 36.21 18.81 -45.29
CA ILE A 120 36.06 18.70 -43.84
C ILE A 120 34.80 17.86 -43.62
N GLU A 121 34.97 16.58 -43.34
CA GLU A 121 33.87 15.72 -42.86
C GLU A 121 33.29 16.43 -41.62
N PRO A 122 32.00 16.80 -41.61
CA PRO A 122 31.41 17.39 -40.42
C PRO A 122 31.63 16.42 -39.25
N PRO A 123 32.01 16.90 -38.05
CA PRO A 123 32.23 16.02 -36.92
C PRO A 123 30.98 15.17 -36.77
N ARG A 124 31.13 13.84 -36.87
CA ARG A 124 30.05 12.90 -36.64
C ARG A 124 29.49 13.27 -35.27
N LEU A 125 28.26 13.77 -35.24
CA LEU A 125 27.54 13.96 -33.99
C LEU A 125 27.64 12.61 -33.26
N PRO A 126 28.10 12.57 -32.01
CA PRO A 126 28.18 11.31 -31.30
C PRO A 126 26.82 10.65 -31.36
N THR A 127 26.81 9.37 -31.79
CA THR A 127 25.64 8.50 -31.70
C THR A 127 25.04 8.68 -30.30
N PRO A 128 23.71 8.83 -30.15
CA PRO A 128 23.11 8.89 -28.82
C PRO A 128 23.66 7.72 -28.00
N VAL A 129 24.42 8.02 -26.94
CA VAL A 129 24.95 6.98 -26.07
C VAL A 129 23.73 6.41 -25.38
N ASP A 130 23.36 5.19 -25.77
CA ASP A 130 22.32 4.46 -25.06
C ASP A 130 22.73 4.39 -23.58
N LEU A 131 21.83 4.82 -22.69
CA LEU A 131 22.06 4.77 -21.25
C LEU A 131 22.51 3.36 -20.85
N SER A 132 23.51 3.27 -19.98
CA SER A 132 23.91 2.00 -19.39
C SER A 132 22.71 1.34 -18.71
N ILE A 133 22.74 0.01 -18.57
CA ILE A 133 21.64 -0.73 -17.94
C ILE A 133 21.38 -0.18 -16.52
N ASP A 134 22.45 0.09 -15.76
CA ASP A 134 22.34 0.68 -14.43
C ASP A 134 21.64 2.05 -14.46
N GLU A 135 22.05 2.95 -15.37
CA GLU A 135 21.39 4.25 -15.53
C GLU A 135 19.92 4.13 -15.94
N GLN A 136 19.56 3.16 -16.79
CA GLN A 136 18.15 2.89 -17.12
C GLN A 136 17.35 2.49 -15.87
N GLY A 137 17.91 1.63 -15.03
CA GLY A 137 17.31 1.24 -13.75
C GLY A 137 17.08 2.44 -12.83
N THR A 138 18.14 3.20 -12.55
CA THR A 138 18.07 4.39 -11.69
C THR A 138 17.08 5.42 -12.22
N GLN A 139 17.13 5.74 -13.52
CA GLN A 139 16.19 6.67 -14.13
C GLN A 139 14.75 6.18 -14.04
N PHE A 140 14.50 4.88 -14.21
CA PHE A 140 13.16 4.33 -14.07
C PHE A 140 12.65 4.49 -12.63
N TYR A 141 13.48 4.17 -11.63
CA TYR A 141 13.10 4.37 -10.23
C TYR A 141 12.80 5.84 -9.92
N LEU A 142 13.70 6.76 -10.26
CA LEU A 142 13.52 8.19 -9.99
C LEU A 142 12.20 8.70 -10.55
N ASN A 143 11.90 8.36 -11.80
CA ASN A 143 10.72 8.86 -12.49
C ASN A 143 9.41 8.19 -12.05
N ARG A 144 9.44 6.91 -11.64
CA ARG A 144 8.22 6.14 -11.37
C ARG A 144 7.95 5.87 -9.90
N TYR A 145 8.98 5.88 -9.05
CA TYR A 145 8.89 5.52 -7.63
C TYR A 145 9.22 6.67 -6.68
N LEU A 146 9.91 7.71 -7.15
CA LEU A 146 10.33 8.82 -6.29
C LEU A 146 9.60 10.12 -6.61
N ILE A 147 9.80 10.66 -7.81
CA ILE A 147 9.36 12.02 -8.14
C ILE A 147 7.83 12.15 -8.11
N GLY A 148 7.35 13.10 -7.31
CA GLY A 148 5.94 13.45 -7.19
C GLY A 148 5.11 12.44 -6.37
N HIS A 149 5.72 11.41 -5.80
CA HIS A 149 5.03 10.58 -4.80
C HIS A 149 4.85 11.34 -3.48
N PRO A 150 3.88 10.95 -2.64
CA PRO A 150 3.62 11.67 -1.40
C PRO A 150 4.83 11.65 -0.45
N ASP A 151 5.13 12.80 0.15
CA ASP A 151 6.32 13.07 0.99
C ASP A 151 7.69 12.87 0.29
N GLU A 152 7.73 12.79 -1.04
CA GLU A 152 8.97 12.68 -1.82
C GLU A 152 9.24 13.93 -2.68
N PRO A 153 10.47 14.10 -3.23
CA PRO A 153 10.82 15.22 -4.10
C PRO A 153 9.77 15.45 -5.21
N ARG A 154 9.33 16.70 -5.39
CA ARG A 154 8.24 17.02 -6.34
C ARG A 154 8.73 17.11 -7.78
N SER A 155 9.98 17.54 -7.95
CA SER A 155 10.60 17.81 -9.23
C SER A 155 12.04 17.28 -9.28
N SER A 156 12.61 17.20 -10.48
CA SER A 156 14.00 16.78 -10.67
C SER A 156 15.02 17.74 -10.05
N SER A 157 14.70 19.04 -9.94
CA SER A 157 15.58 20.02 -9.27
C SER A 157 15.78 19.72 -7.79
N ASP A 158 14.75 19.16 -7.14
CA ASP A 158 14.75 18.84 -5.70
C ASP A 158 15.67 17.64 -5.37
N LEU A 159 16.04 16.84 -6.37
CA LEU A 159 16.93 15.69 -6.18
C LEU A 159 18.35 16.11 -5.78
N SER A 160 18.81 17.28 -6.23
CA SER A 160 20.16 17.78 -5.96
C SER A 160 20.40 18.06 -4.47
N SER A 161 19.36 18.44 -3.74
CA SER A 161 19.38 18.68 -2.29
C SER A 161 19.18 17.42 -1.44
N THR A 162 18.93 16.27 -2.07
CA THR A 162 18.55 15.03 -1.40
C THR A 162 19.79 14.16 -1.13
N GLY A 163 20.47 14.39 0.01
CA GLY A 163 21.76 13.78 0.34
C GLY A 163 21.78 12.24 0.36
N TRP A 164 20.76 11.62 0.95
CA TRP A 164 20.64 10.16 1.06
C TRP A 164 20.59 9.45 -0.31
N LEU A 165 20.16 10.16 -1.36
CA LEU A 165 20.03 9.61 -2.70
C LEU A 165 21.36 9.08 -3.23
N TRP A 166 22.46 9.71 -2.82
CA TRP A 166 23.79 9.48 -3.36
C TRP A 166 24.59 8.44 -2.57
N ASP A 167 24.03 7.87 -1.50
CA ASP A 167 24.67 6.78 -0.77
C ASP A 167 24.73 5.51 -1.65
N PRO A 168 25.88 4.81 -1.73
CA PRO A 168 26.02 3.61 -2.55
C PRO A 168 24.98 2.52 -2.26
N ALA A 169 24.60 2.32 -1.00
CA ALA A 169 23.61 1.32 -0.62
C ALA A 169 22.21 1.65 -1.17
N VAL A 170 21.88 2.94 -1.21
CA VAL A 170 20.63 3.45 -1.79
C VAL A 170 20.67 3.36 -3.31
N GLN A 171 21.77 3.76 -3.95
CA GLN A 171 21.92 3.72 -5.40
C GLN A 171 21.80 2.29 -5.97
N ASP A 172 22.44 1.30 -5.32
CA ASP A 172 22.37 -0.08 -5.78
C ASP A 172 20.95 -0.67 -5.65
N VAL A 173 20.23 -0.41 -4.54
CA VAL A 173 18.85 -0.90 -4.40
C VAL A 173 17.87 -0.14 -5.29
N MET A 174 18.08 1.16 -5.50
CA MET A 174 17.33 1.98 -6.46
C MET A 174 17.42 1.40 -7.87
N THR A 175 18.65 1.13 -8.31
CA THR A 175 18.94 0.49 -9.59
C THR A 175 18.25 -0.88 -9.67
N ALA A 176 18.33 -1.68 -8.60
CA ALA A 176 17.71 -3.00 -8.54
C ALA A 176 16.19 -2.94 -8.71
N VAL A 177 15.49 -2.07 -7.97
CA VAL A 177 14.03 -1.90 -8.07
C VAL A 177 13.66 -1.45 -9.49
N GLY A 178 14.35 -0.44 -10.01
CA GLY A 178 14.08 0.08 -11.35
C GLY A 178 14.29 -0.95 -12.46
N LEU A 179 15.37 -1.76 -12.38
CA LEU A 179 15.65 -2.82 -13.33
C LEU A 179 14.67 -4.00 -13.22
N ALA A 180 14.28 -4.41 -12.02
CA ALA A 180 13.29 -5.46 -11.83
C ALA A 180 11.96 -5.07 -12.50
N SER A 181 11.54 -3.82 -12.31
CA SER A 181 10.32 -3.28 -12.88
C SER A 181 10.38 -3.09 -14.39
N LEU A 182 11.49 -2.58 -14.92
CA LEU A 182 11.72 -2.51 -16.36
C LEU A 182 11.76 -3.90 -17.00
N SER A 183 12.40 -4.86 -16.35
CA SER A 183 12.45 -6.25 -16.80
C SER A 183 11.04 -6.83 -16.94
N ASN A 184 10.16 -6.58 -15.98
CA ASN A 184 8.76 -7.01 -16.01
C ASN A 184 8.01 -6.41 -17.21
N LEU A 185 8.17 -5.10 -17.45
CA LEU A 185 7.47 -4.40 -18.54
C LEU A 185 8.01 -4.78 -19.93
N LYS A 186 9.33 -4.94 -20.05
CA LYS A 186 10.01 -5.33 -21.31
C LYS A 186 10.02 -6.83 -21.55
N SER A 187 9.62 -7.64 -20.56
CA SER A 187 9.79 -9.10 -20.54
C SER A 187 11.24 -9.52 -20.83
N ASP A 188 12.22 -8.85 -20.19
CA ASP A 188 13.65 -9.07 -20.39
C ASP A 188 14.30 -9.73 -19.14
N PRO A 189 14.52 -11.05 -19.14
CA PRO A 189 15.12 -11.76 -17.99
C PRO A 189 16.55 -11.37 -17.66
N ASN A 190 17.30 -10.80 -18.62
CA ASN A 190 18.68 -10.37 -18.37
C ASN A 190 18.69 -9.16 -17.44
N MET A 191 17.76 -8.22 -17.64
CA MET A 191 17.57 -7.08 -16.73
C MET A 191 17.24 -7.55 -15.31
N MET A 192 16.38 -8.56 -15.13
CA MET A 192 16.09 -9.12 -13.80
C MET A 192 17.32 -9.78 -13.17
N THR A 193 18.18 -10.40 -13.98
CA THR A 193 19.43 -11.00 -13.48
C THR A 193 20.36 -9.93 -12.91
N ILE A 194 20.51 -8.81 -13.61
CA ILE A 194 21.30 -7.66 -13.15
C ILE A 194 20.64 -7.03 -11.92
N ALA A 195 19.30 -6.89 -11.93
CA ALA A 195 18.53 -6.39 -10.80
C ALA A 195 18.80 -7.19 -9.51
N ARG A 196 18.83 -8.53 -9.60
CA ARG A 196 19.16 -9.41 -8.46
C ARG A 196 20.60 -9.28 -7.99
N GLN A 197 21.55 -9.04 -8.89
CA GLN A 197 22.94 -8.77 -8.52
C GLN A 197 23.05 -7.48 -7.71
N LYS A 198 22.42 -6.40 -8.20
CA LYS A 198 22.36 -5.10 -7.52
C LYS A 198 21.66 -5.19 -6.17
N TYR A 199 20.54 -5.90 -6.10
CA TYR A 199 19.85 -6.21 -4.84
C TYR A 199 20.79 -6.90 -3.83
N GLY A 200 21.54 -7.91 -4.26
CA GLY A 200 22.53 -8.59 -3.41
C GLY A 200 23.69 -7.69 -2.96
N MET A 201 24.11 -6.72 -3.79
CA MET A 201 25.11 -5.71 -3.40
C MET A 201 24.56 -4.79 -2.32
N ALA A 202 23.35 -4.25 -2.53
CA ALA A 202 22.68 -3.38 -1.56
C ALA A 202 22.42 -4.08 -0.23
N LEU A 203 22.04 -5.36 -0.22
CA LEU A 203 21.90 -6.15 1.00
C LEU A 203 23.21 -6.19 1.82
N ARG A 204 24.35 -6.41 1.16
CA ARG A 204 25.66 -6.45 1.82
C ARG A 204 26.08 -5.10 2.37
N GLN A 205 25.87 -4.02 1.61
CA GLN A 205 26.18 -2.66 2.06
C GLN A 205 25.27 -2.24 3.23
N THR A 206 23.96 -2.47 3.12
CA THR A 206 23.00 -2.20 4.21
C THR A 206 23.37 -2.98 5.47
N ARG A 207 23.75 -4.25 5.33
CA ARG A 207 24.24 -5.06 6.45
C ARG A 207 25.50 -4.47 7.08
N HIS A 208 26.41 -3.94 6.28
CA HIS A 208 27.62 -3.31 6.77
C HIS A 208 27.30 -2.05 7.58
N LEU A 209 26.44 -1.16 7.04
CA LEU A 209 25.95 0.05 7.73
C LEU A 209 25.38 -0.29 9.12
N ILE A 210 24.55 -1.34 9.21
CA ILE A 210 23.93 -1.79 10.46
C ILE A 210 24.96 -2.35 11.48
N GLN A 211 26.06 -2.95 10.99
CA GLN A 211 27.04 -3.65 11.82
C GLN A 211 28.18 -2.76 12.32
N THR A 212 28.62 -1.78 11.52
CA THR A 212 29.81 -0.99 11.82
C THR A 212 29.54 0.29 12.61
N SER A 213 28.30 0.78 12.60
CA SER A 213 27.96 2.01 13.29
C SER A 213 27.17 1.75 14.57
N GLU A 214 27.59 2.38 15.66
CA GLU A 214 26.76 2.51 16.87
C GLU A 214 25.52 3.38 16.61
N MET A 215 25.61 4.31 15.65
CA MET A 215 24.54 5.18 15.17
C MET A 215 24.62 5.31 13.63
N PRO A 216 24.14 4.31 12.86
CA PRO A 216 24.14 4.42 11.40
C PRO A 216 23.29 5.61 10.96
N ASP A 217 23.55 6.13 9.77
CA ASP A 217 22.68 7.15 9.16
C ASP A 217 21.26 6.57 9.07
N PHE A 218 20.39 7.09 9.92
CA PHE A 218 19.04 6.59 10.12
C PHE A 218 18.25 6.65 8.83
N GLU A 219 18.36 7.76 8.09
CA GLU A 219 17.59 7.97 6.88
C GLU A 219 18.06 7.03 5.77
N VAL A 220 19.38 6.96 5.54
CA VAL A 220 19.97 6.04 4.55
C VAL A 220 19.59 4.60 4.87
N THR A 221 19.79 4.16 6.12
CA THR A 221 19.58 2.75 6.48
C THR A 221 18.10 2.36 6.37
N MET A 222 17.18 3.23 6.84
CA MET A 222 15.75 2.97 6.72
C MET A 222 15.27 2.96 5.28
N ARG A 223 15.72 3.91 4.46
CA ARG A 223 15.40 3.94 3.03
C ARG A 223 15.92 2.70 2.31
N SER A 224 17.15 2.26 2.61
CA SER A 224 17.68 1.00 2.06
C SER A 224 16.81 -0.20 2.43
N VAL A 225 16.44 -0.38 3.71
CA VAL A 225 15.59 -1.51 4.14
C VAL A 225 14.22 -1.49 3.47
N VAL A 226 13.57 -0.34 3.39
CA VAL A 226 12.26 -0.19 2.73
C VAL A 226 12.36 -0.47 1.22
N MET A 227 13.40 0.01 0.55
CA MET A 227 13.61 -0.25 -0.88
C MET A 227 13.97 -1.73 -1.15
N LEU A 228 14.68 -2.39 -0.24
CA LEU A 228 14.93 -3.83 -0.31
C LEU A 228 13.63 -4.62 -0.22
N ALA A 229 12.71 -4.23 0.66
CA ALA A 229 11.36 -4.79 0.70
C ALA A 229 10.61 -4.53 -0.62
N MET A 230 10.73 -3.32 -1.19
CA MET A 230 10.10 -2.95 -2.46
C MET A 230 10.61 -3.80 -3.64
N PHE A 231 11.90 -4.15 -3.65
CA PHE A 231 12.46 -5.06 -4.64
C PHE A 231 11.75 -6.41 -4.65
N GLU A 232 11.50 -7.00 -3.47
CA GLU A 232 10.80 -8.30 -3.36
C GLU A 232 9.38 -8.23 -3.94
N VAL A 233 8.69 -7.10 -3.78
CA VAL A 233 7.35 -6.86 -4.38
C VAL A 233 7.42 -6.75 -5.92
N CYS A 234 8.49 -6.16 -6.45
CA CYS A 234 8.69 -6.01 -7.89
C CYS A 234 9.19 -7.32 -8.54
N ALA A 235 10.00 -8.09 -7.82
CA ALA A 235 10.71 -9.26 -8.32
C ALA A 235 10.09 -10.61 -7.90
N LEU A 236 8.85 -10.60 -7.39
CA LEU A 236 8.09 -11.80 -7.00
C LEU A 236 8.29 -12.93 -8.01
N THR A 237 8.65 -14.12 -7.55
CA THR A 237 8.95 -15.23 -8.46
C THR A 237 7.66 -15.82 -9.04
N PRO A 238 7.61 -16.14 -10.36
CA PRO A 238 6.44 -16.76 -10.99
C PRO A 238 5.99 -18.10 -10.38
N ASP A 239 6.84 -18.80 -9.63
CA ASP A 239 6.47 -20.05 -8.95
C ASP A 239 5.65 -19.80 -7.66
N ALA A 240 5.72 -18.60 -7.08
CA ALA A 240 4.77 -18.16 -6.05
C ALA A 240 3.36 -17.90 -6.62
N ILE A 241 3.22 -17.79 -7.94
CA ILE A 241 1.97 -17.46 -8.64
C ILE A 241 1.19 -18.73 -9.03
N ARG A 242 1.85 -19.86 -9.27
CA ARG A 242 1.20 -21.07 -9.82
C ARG A 242 0.59 -22.04 -8.80
N HIS A 243 0.84 -21.85 -7.51
CA HIS A 243 0.35 -22.76 -6.45
C HIS A 243 -0.25 -22.04 -5.25
N SER A 244 -1.14 -21.07 -5.49
CA SER A 244 -1.99 -20.52 -4.43
C SER A 244 -3.48 -20.73 -4.72
N PRO A 245 -4.01 -21.96 -4.64
CA PRO A 245 -5.30 -22.10 -3.98
C PRO A 245 -5.06 -21.88 -2.49
N MET A 246 -5.95 -21.08 -1.89
CA MET A 246 -6.03 -20.58 -0.51
C MET A 246 -5.90 -21.61 0.64
N LEU A 247 -5.37 -22.82 0.40
CA LEU A 247 -5.43 -23.99 1.28
C LEU A 247 -4.21 -24.92 1.21
N VAL A 248 -3.05 -24.49 0.69
CA VAL A 248 -1.81 -25.29 0.81
C VAL A 248 -0.80 -24.61 1.73
N LYS A 249 -0.60 -25.21 2.90
CA LYS A 249 0.49 -24.93 3.84
C LYS A 249 1.82 -25.00 3.07
N GLY A 250 2.39 -23.85 2.70
CA GLY A 250 3.68 -23.78 1.99
C GLY A 250 3.85 -22.66 0.95
N ALA A 251 2.81 -21.93 0.55
CA ALA A 251 2.88 -20.89 -0.50
C ALA A 251 3.52 -19.54 -0.06
N HIS A 252 4.34 -19.52 1.00
CA HIS A 252 4.75 -18.28 1.70
C HIS A 252 6.13 -17.71 1.31
N GLU A 253 6.74 -18.15 0.20
CA GLU A 253 8.16 -17.82 -0.05
C GLU A 253 8.39 -16.33 -0.41
N GLY A 254 7.54 -15.70 -1.23
CA GLY A 254 7.69 -14.29 -1.62
C GLY A 254 7.26 -13.30 -0.52
N MET A 255 6.15 -13.56 0.16
CA MET A 255 5.69 -12.76 1.30
C MET A 255 6.63 -12.92 2.51
N GLY A 256 7.30 -14.06 2.64
CA GLY A 256 8.30 -14.31 3.68
C GLY A 256 9.50 -13.36 3.61
N HIS A 257 9.96 -12.98 2.41
CA HIS A 257 11.07 -12.04 2.26
C HIS A 257 10.67 -10.60 2.58
N VAL A 258 9.49 -10.14 2.13
CA VAL A 258 8.95 -8.82 2.50
C VAL A 258 8.76 -8.76 4.02
N HIS A 259 8.20 -9.81 4.62
CA HIS A 259 8.04 -9.92 6.07
C HIS A 259 9.38 -9.82 6.81
N ALA A 260 10.44 -10.48 6.33
CA ALA A 260 11.76 -10.39 6.92
C ALA A 260 12.32 -8.96 6.92
N HIS A 261 12.13 -8.21 5.83
CA HIS A 261 12.55 -6.81 5.75
C HIS A 261 11.74 -5.90 6.67
N VAL A 262 10.41 -6.10 6.76
CA VAL A 262 9.58 -5.35 7.70
C VAL A 262 10.01 -5.61 9.14
N MET A 263 10.16 -6.86 9.53
CA MET A 263 10.59 -7.22 10.89
C MET A 263 12.01 -6.71 11.21
N GLY A 264 12.93 -6.81 10.24
CA GLY A 264 14.26 -6.24 10.34
C GLY A 264 14.22 -4.72 10.53
N GLY A 265 13.42 -4.02 9.72
CA GLY A 265 13.22 -2.57 9.83
C GLY A 265 12.67 -2.15 11.18
N VAL A 266 11.64 -2.85 11.69
CA VAL A 266 11.05 -2.51 13.00
C VAL A 266 12.06 -2.74 14.13
N ALA A 267 12.84 -3.82 14.09
CA ALA A 267 13.88 -4.06 15.09
C ALA A 267 14.98 -2.98 15.09
N LEU A 268 15.37 -2.50 13.90
CA LEU A 268 16.32 -1.40 13.78
C LEU A 268 15.77 -0.11 14.39
N LEU A 269 14.52 0.25 14.06
CA LEU A 269 13.88 1.43 14.64
C LEU A 269 13.77 1.33 16.17
N ARG A 270 13.39 0.18 16.71
CA ARG A 270 13.34 -0.04 18.17
C ARG A 270 14.70 0.18 18.82
N ARG A 271 15.78 -0.37 18.23
CA ARG A 271 17.15 -0.21 18.75
C ARG A 271 17.60 1.24 18.77
N TRP A 272 17.11 2.04 17.83
CA TRP A 272 17.48 3.45 17.65
C TRP A 272 16.53 4.43 18.34
N LEU A 273 15.60 3.97 19.18
CA LEU A 273 14.72 4.86 19.93
C LEU A 273 15.06 4.84 21.43
N PRO A 274 15.14 6.02 22.10
CA PRO A 274 14.95 7.37 21.56
C PRO A 274 16.26 7.98 21.04
N ILE A 275 16.38 8.23 19.73
CA ILE A 275 17.40 9.15 19.18
C ILE A 275 16.85 10.58 19.18
N PRO A 276 17.52 11.57 19.80
CA PRO A 276 17.07 12.97 19.86
C PRO A 276 16.74 13.60 18.49
N ALA A 277 17.44 13.21 17.42
CA ALA A 277 17.24 13.73 16.07
C ALA A 277 16.09 13.07 15.28
N ALA A 278 15.51 11.98 15.78
CA ALA A 278 14.50 11.19 15.07
C ALA A 278 13.28 10.85 15.94
N ALA A 279 13.18 11.40 17.15
CA ALA A 279 12.30 10.89 18.19
C ALA A 279 10.82 10.76 17.74
N HIS A 280 10.23 11.79 17.14
CA HIS A 280 8.82 11.72 16.72
C HIS A 280 8.61 11.05 15.35
N LEU A 281 9.45 11.38 14.36
CA LEU A 281 9.32 10.83 13.01
C LEU A 281 9.67 9.33 12.95
N GLY A 282 10.69 8.91 13.69
CA GLY A 282 11.11 7.52 13.79
C GLY A 282 10.09 6.62 14.49
N VAL A 283 9.42 7.12 15.53
CA VAL A 283 8.33 6.36 16.19
C VAL A 283 7.12 6.21 15.27
N ARG A 284 6.74 7.26 14.52
CA ARG A 284 5.68 7.17 13.51
C ARG A 284 6.03 6.18 12.39
N ALA A 285 7.26 6.21 11.88
CA ALA A 285 7.73 5.23 10.90
C ALA A 285 7.69 3.80 11.44
N MET A 286 8.03 3.60 12.73
CA MET A 286 7.97 2.30 13.40
C MET A 286 6.53 1.79 13.49
N VAL A 287 5.59 2.64 13.92
CA VAL A 287 4.17 2.29 13.96
C VAL A 287 3.69 1.94 12.55
N GLN A 288 4.01 2.75 11.54
CA GLN A 288 3.60 2.50 10.16
C GLN A 288 4.14 1.18 9.60
N MET A 289 5.41 0.84 9.85
CA MET A 289 5.95 -0.46 9.45
C MET A 289 5.31 -1.62 10.20
N ALA A 290 5.08 -1.50 11.50
CA ALA A 290 4.42 -2.54 12.29
C ALA A 290 3.00 -2.82 11.75
N TYR A 291 2.29 -1.80 11.30
CA TYR A 291 0.96 -1.93 10.71
C TYR A 291 0.93 -2.78 9.43
N THR A 292 2.02 -2.77 8.65
CA THR A 292 2.12 -3.60 7.44
C THR A 292 2.09 -5.11 7.74
N LEU A 293 2.35 -5.52 8.99
CA LEU A 293 2.29 -6.92 9.43
C LEU A 293 0.86 -7.43 9.62
N PHE A 294 -0.12 -6.54 9.77
CA PHE A 294 -1.52 -6.92 9.97
C PHE A 294 -2.11 -7.67 8.78
N ILE A 295 -1.79 -7.22 7.56
CA ILE A 295 -2.27 -7.84 6.32
C ILE A 295 -1.79 -9.30 6.20
N PRO A 296 -0.49 -9.62 6.19
CA PRO A 296 -0.02 -10.99 6.05
C PRO A 296 -0.48 -11.88 7.22
N ALA A 297 -0.59 -11.34 8.44
CA ALA A 297 -1.13 -12.09 9.59
C ALA A 297 -2.60 -12.49 9.37
N TYR A 298 -3.43 -11.55 8.90
CA TYR A 298 -4.83 -11.82 8.56
C TYR A 298 -4.98 -12.83 7.41
N MET A 299 -4.21 -12.64 6.33
CA MET A 299 -4.26 -13.50 5.15
C MET A 299 -3.82 -14.93 5.45
N SER A 300 -2.77 -15.08 6.25
CA SER A 300 -2.20 -16.39 6.58
C SER A 300 -2.89 -17.07 7.78
N ALA A 301 -3.86 -16.39 8.42
CA ALA A 301 -4.46 -16.81 9.68
C ALA A 301 -3.40 -17.17 10.74
N MET A 302 -2.36 -16.36 10.85
CA MET A 302 -1.26 -16.55 11.79
C MET A 302 -1.42 -15.58 12.97
N PRO A 303 -0.96 -15.96 14.18
CA PRO A 303 -0.90 -15.03 15.30
C PRO A 303 0.03 -13.86 14.95
N LEU A 304 -0.32 -12.68 15.47
CA LEU A 304 0.58 -11.54 15.40
C LEU A 304 1.80 -11.79 16.29
N PRO A 305 3.01 -11.36 15.88
CA PRO A 305 4.19 -11.49 16.73
C PRO A 305 4.02 -10.75 18.05
N ASP A 306 4.35 -11.38 19.19
CA ASP A 306 4.30 -10.76 20.52
C ASP A 306 5.00 -9.39 20.61
N PRO A 307 6.15 -9.16 19.96
CA PRO A 307 6.81 -7.85 19.95
C PRO A 307 5.90 -6.71 19.48
N LEU A 308 4.90 -6.97 18.64
CA LEU A 308 3.99 -5.95 18.12
C LEU A 308 3.20 -5.28 19.24
N TYR A 309 2.78 -6.02 20.27
CA TYR A 309 2.07 -5.45 21.42
C TYR A 309 3.00 -4.61 22.30
N GLU A 310 4.24 -5.07 22.52
CA GLU A 310 5.26 -4.29 23.23
C GLU A 310 5.56 -2.97 22.51
N TRP A 311 5.61 -3.00 21.18
CA TRP A 311 5.92 -1.81 20.38
C TRP A 311 4.82 -0.78 20.43
N VAL A 312 3.55 -1.20 20.47
CA VAL A 312 2.44 -0.26 20.63
C VAL A 312 2.54 0.47 21.96
N VAL A 313 2.83 -0.25 23.06
CA VAL A 313 3.01 0.36 24.38
C VAL A 313 4.18 1.33 24.37
N PHE A 314 5.32 0.91 23.84
CA PHE A 314 6.52 1.75 23.74
C PHE A 314 6.30 3.00 22.85
N ALA A 315 5.63 2.85 21.70
CA ALA A 315 5.29 3.97 20.84
C ALA A 315 4.37 4.97 21.54
N LYS A 316 3.38 4.49 22.30
CA LYS A 316 2.44 5.35 23.02
C LYS A 316 3.12 6.22 24.08
N THR A 317 4.20 5.72 24.70
CA THR A 317 4.98 6.50 25.68
C THR A 317 5.85 7.58 25.05
N LEU A 318 6.16 7.48 23.75
CA LEU A 318 7.03 8.41 23.02
C LEU A 318 6.28 9.37 22.10
N LEU A 319 5.07 9.01 21.69
CA LEU A 319 4.22 9.86 20.87
C LEU A 319 3.47 10.88 21.71
N GLU A 320 3.35 12.09 21.17
CA GLU A 320 2.48 13.12 21.70
C GLU A 320 1.01 12.63 21.73
N PRO A 321 0.18 13.12 22.67
CA PRO A 321 -1.22 12.72 22.80
C PRO A 321 -2.01 12.81 21.50
N GLU A 322 -1.73 13.81 20.67
CA GLU A 322 -2.38 14.00 19.37
C GLU A 322 -2.08 12.86 18.40
N ALA A 323 -1.05 12.03 18.60
CA ALA A 323 -0.73 10.88 17.77
C ALA A 323 -1.16 9.53 18.38
N HIS A 324 -1.74 9.53 19.59
CA HIS A 324 -2.23 8.31 20.27
C HIS A 324 -3.29 7.52 19.49
N PRO A 325 -4.14 8.09 18.61
CA PRO A 325 -5.06 7.28 17.82
C PRO A 325 -4.35 6.21 16.98
N ALA A 326 -3.10 6.44 16.56
CA ALA A 326 -2.28 5.44 15.87
C ALA A 326 -1.89 4.26 16.77
N THR A 327 -1.67 4.50 18.05
CA THR A 327 -1.32 3.45 19.01
C THR A 327 -2.55 2.76 19.58
N ASP A 328 -3.71 3.41 19.56
CA ASP A 328 -4.97 2.82 20.00
C ASP A 328 -5.60 1.92 18.94
N LEU A 329 -5.45 2.27 17.66
CA LEU A 329 -5.98 1.48 16.53
C LEU A 329 -5.28 0.12 16.38
N GLY A 330 -3.97 0.04 16.62
CA GLY A 330 -3.16 -1.16 16.38
C GLY A 330 -3.66 -2.39 17.17
N PRO A 331 -3.84 -2.27 18.51
CA PRO A 331 -4.45 -3.32 19.33
C PRO A 331 -5.86 -3.71 18.90
N LEU A 332 -6.67 -2.78 18.41
CA LEU A 332 -8.02 -3.08 17.90
C LEU A 332 -7.95 -3.96 16.65
N ILE A 333 -7.08 -3.62 15.70
CA ILE A 333 -6.82 -4.45 14.52
C ILE A 333 -6.27 -5.82 14.95
N GLY A 334 -5.37 -5.85 15.95
CA GLY A 334 -4.84 -7.09 16.50
C GLY A 334 -5.90 -8.02 17.09
N ARG A 335 -6.82 -7.47 17.90
CA ARG A 335 -7.98 -8.20 18.43
C ARG A 335 -8.87 -8.75 17.31
N PHE A 336 -9.12 -7.96 16.28
CA PHE A 336 -9.86 -8.40 15.10
C PHE A 336 -9.17 -9.59 14.42
N ILE A 337 -7.87 -9.49 14.13
CA ILE A 337 -7.11 -10.56 13.47
C ILE A 337 -7.13 -11.83 14.30
N GLN A 338 -6.94 -11.72 15.62
CA GLN A 338 -7.01 -12.86 16.53
C GLN A 338 -8.39 -13.54 16.50
N ALA A 339 -9.47 -12.76 16.57
CA ALA A 339 -10.83 -13.28 16.50
C ALA A 339 -11.11 -13.94 15.12
N SER A 340 -10.68 -13.32 14.02
CA SER A 340 -10.82 -13.88 12.67
C SER A 340 -10.05 -15.19 12.51
N THR A 341 -8.79 -15.23 12.97
CA THR A 341 -7.97 -16.44 12.96
C THR A 341 -8.60 -17.55 13.79
N TYR A 342 -9.11 -17.24 14.99
CA TYR A 342 -9.84 -18.20 15.81
C TYR A 342 -11.05 -18.77 15.05
N ILE A 343 -11.84 -17.91 14.42
CA ILE A 343 -13.03 -18.31 13.65
C ILE A 343 -12.67 -19.19 12.45
N LYS A 344 -11.58 -18.89 11.74
CA LYS A 344 -11.11 -19.65 10.57
C LYS A 344 -10.55 -21.02 10.95
N THR A 345 -9.94 -21.14 12.12
CA THR A 345 -9.23 -22.36 12.57
C THR A 345 -10.07 -23.29 13.42
N HIS A 346 -11.22 -22.83 13.92
CA HIS A 346 -12.10 -23.61 14.79
C HIS A 346 -13.41 -23.98 14.10
N THR A 347 -13.93 -25.16 14.46
CA THR A 347 -15.24 -25.62 13.97
C THR A 347 -16.35 -25.13 14.89
N PHE A 348 -17.31 -24.40 14.34
CA PHE A 348 -18.51 -23.96 15.04
C PHE A 348 -19.74 -24.74 14.61
N ILE A 349 -20.67 -24.91 15.55
CA ILE A 349 -21.95 -25.58 15.34
C ILE A 349 -23.06 -24.57 15.59
N ASP A 350 -23.98 -24.42 14.64
CA ASP A 350 -25.08 -23.48 14.75
C ASP A 350 -25.99 -23.77 15.96
N GLY A 351 -26.46 -22.73 16.64
CA GLY A 351 -27.29 -22.82 17.85
C GLY A 351 -26.51 -23.14 19.14
N ARG A 352 -25.17 -23.21 19.12
CA ARG A 352 -24.36 -23.45 20.33
C ARG A 352 -23.92 -22.12 20.99
N PRO A 353 -23.73 -22.11 22.33
CA PRO A 353 -23.27 -20.92 23.05
C PRO A 353 -21.92 -20.38 22.56
N LEU A 354 -20.99 -21.25 22.17
CA LEU A 354 -19.67 -20.84 21.66
C LEU A 354 -19.79 -20.04 20.35
N THR A 355 -20.66 -20.49 19.43
CA THR A 355 -20.92 -19.81 18.15
C THR A 355 -21.56 -18.44 18.37
N LEU A 356 -22.50 -18.34 19.32
CA LEU A 356 -23.08 -17.06 19.74
C LEU A 356 -22.02 -16.14 20.35
N SER A 357 -21.14 -16.67 21.21
CA SER A 357 -20.06 -15.90 21.85
C SER A 357 -19.05 -15.35 20.85
N ALA A 358 -18.68 -16.14 19.84
CA ALA A 358 -17.81 -15.69 18.77
C ALA A 358 -18.42 -14.53 17.97
N LEU A 359 -19.72 -14.60 17.66
CA LEU A 359 -20.43 -13.50 17.00
C LEU A 359 -20.47 -12.25 17.87
N LYS A 360 -20.77 -12.37 19.17
CA LYS A 360 -20.74 -11.24 20.11
C LYS A 360 -19.38 -10.56 20.15
N GLN A 361 -18.30 -11.34 20.15
CA GLN A 361 -16.94 -10.81 20.13
C GLN A 361 -16.66 -9.99 18.87
N LEU A 362 -17.13 -10.42 17.69
CA LEU A 362 -17.00 -9.63 16.47
C LEU A 362 -17.78 -8.30 16.53
N ILE A 363 -18.99 -8.31 17.09
CA ILE A 363 -19.81 -7.10 17.25
C ILE A 363 -19.12 -6.11 18.20
N GLU A 364 -18.63 -6.58 19.35
CA GLU A 364 -17.92 -5.74 20.32
C GLU A 364 -16.70 -5.08 19.68
N ILE A 365 -15.95 -5.81 18.86
CA ILE A 365 -14.79 -5.25 18.16
C ILE A 365 -15.22 -4.15 17.16
N ASP A 366 -16.36 -4.30 16.47
CA ASP A 366 -16.85 -3.27 15.55
C ASP A 366 -17.35 -2.02 16.28
N GLU A 367 -17.98 -2.19 17.44
CA GLU A 367 -18.33 -1.07 18.33
C GLU A 367 -17.09 -0.29 18.74
N LEU A 368 -16.01 -0.98 19.12
CA LEU A 368 -14.73 -0.34 19.46
C LEU A 368 -14.09 0.41 18.27
N PHE A 369 -14.23 -0.12 17.05
CA PHE A 369 -13.81 0.61 15.85
C PHE A 369 -14.65 1.87 15.62
N ALA A 370 -15.98 1.79 15.82
CA ALA A 370 -16.86 2.95 15.70
C ALA A 370 -16.56 4.02 16.76
N ASP A 371 -16.18 3.58 17.97
CA ASP A 371 -15.78 4.46 19.07
C ASP A 371 -14.46 5.17 18.77
N TRP A 372 -13.46 4.42 18.29
CA TRP A 372 -12.18 4.99 17.84
C TRP A 372 -12.37 6.11 16.81
N GLU A 373 -13.21 5.88 15.80
CA GLU A 373 -13.50 6.88 14.76
C GLU A 373 -14.21 8.13 15.32
N ARG A 374 -15.15 7.94 16.25
CA ARG A 374 -15.94 9.03 16.85
C ARG A 374 -15.08 9.94 17.73
N GLU A 375 -14.08 9.37 18.40
CA GLU A 375 -13.20 10.06 19.35
C GLU A 375 -12.02 10.79 18.70
N LEU A 376 -11.88 10.74 17.37
CA LEU A 376 -10.80 11.40 16.66
C LEU A 376 -10.82 12.92 16.81
N GLY A 377 -9.66 13.45 17.20
CA GLY A 377 -9.38 14.89 17.25
C GLY A 377 -9.26 15.54 15.86
N PRO A 378 -9.12 16.88 15.80
CA PRO A 378 -9.17 17.63 14.54
C PRO A 378 -8.07 17.26 13.55
N THR A 379 -6.85 16.97 14.01
CA THR A 379 -5.70 16.57 13.16
C THR A 379 -5.84 15.16 12.57
N TRP A 380 -6.82 14.38 13.05
CA TRP A 380 -7.12 13.04 12.53
C TRP A 380 -8.32 13.02 11.60
N ARG A 381 -9.14 14.07 11.57
CA ARG A 381 -10.28 14.14 10.67
C ARG A 381 -9.81 14.56 9.29
N TYR A 382 -10.19 13.80 8.27
CA TYR A 382 -9.97 14.21 6.88
C TYR A 382 -11.10 15.13 6.41
N ARG A 383 -10.82 15.85 5.35
CA ARG A 383 -11.79 16.66 4.59
C ARG A 383 -12.00 16.02 3.22
N THR A 384 -13.21 16.07 2.72
CA THR A 384 -13.52 15.60 1.36
C THR A 384 -13.66 16.81 0.44
N GLU A 385 -12.95 16.79 -0.68
CA GLU A 385 -12.99 17.84 -1.70
C GLU A 385 -13.52 17.29 -3.02
N ARG A 386 -14.28 18.11 -3.73
CA ARG A 386 -14.79 17.80 -5.06
C ARG A 386 -13.80 18.24 -6.13
N ALA A 387 -13.58 17.38 -7.11
CA ALA A 387 -12.53 17.51 -8.10
C ALA A 387 -13.03 17.17 -9.51
N ASP A 388 -14.13 17.80 -9.93
CA ASP A 388 -14.74 17.57 -11.25
C ASP A 388 -13.79 17.92 -12.42
N HIS A 389 -12.73 18.69 -12.16
CA HIS A 389 -11.69 19.07 -13.13
C HIS A 389 -10.59 18.01 -13.29
N LEU A 390 -10.51 17.02 -12.39
CA LEU A 390 -9.52 15.96 -12.44
C LEU A 390 -10.04 14.74 -13.23
N PRO A 391 -9.15 13.96 -13.86
CA PRO A 391 -9.56 12.76 -14.58
C PRO A 391 -10.21 11.75 -13.63
N SER A 392 -11.38 11.24 -14.02
CA SER A 392 -12.12 10.25 -13.23
C SER A 392 -11.38 8.90 -13.09
N SER A 393 -10.42 8.61 -13.97
CA SER A 393 -9.50 7.47 -13.83
C SER A 393 -8.51 7.64 -12.67
N ALA A 394 -8.22 8.89 -12.29
CA ALA A 394 -7.33 9.22 -11.18
C ALA A 394 -8.09 9.49 -9.87
N VAL A 395 -9.35 9.92 -9.96
CA VAL A 395 -10.16 10.35 -8.81
C VAL A 395 -11.51 9.62 -8.83
N PHE A 396 -11.75 8.79 -7.82
CA PHE A 396 -12.99 8.03 -7.72
C PHE A 396 -14.16 8.96 -7.41
N ASP A 397 -15.25 8.80 -8.16
CA ASP A 397 -16.50 9.57 -7.98
C ASP A 397 -16.29 11.10 -7.96
N GLY A 398 -15.23 11.59 -8.63
CA GLY A 398 -14.89 13.01 -8.69
C GLY A 398 -14.57 13.63 -7.32
N THR A 399 -14.21 12.84 -6.30
CA THR A 399 -13.86 13.34 -4.96
C THR A 399 -12.57 12.73 -4.44
N TYR A 400 -11.89 13.44 -3.54
CA TYR A 400 -10.71 12.92 -2.85
C TYR A 400 -10.63 13.40 -1.40
N HIS A 401 -9.85 12.70 -0.59
CA HIS A 401 -9.61 13.06 0.79
C HIS A 401 -8.33 13.90 0.97
N ILE A 402 -8.44 14.93 1.80
CA ILE A 402 -7.32 15.71 2.32
C ILE A 402 -7.12 15.32 3.79
N TYR A 403 -5.92 14.86 4.10
CA TYR A 403 -5.50 14.49 5.44
C TYR A 403 -4.51 15.50 6.00
N TYR A 404 -4.38 15.54 7.32
CA TYR A 404 -3.36 16.35 7.99
C TYR A 404 -1.97 16.01 7.48
N ASP A 405 -1.58 14.73 7.52
CA ASP A 405 -0.32 14.25 6.95
C ASP A 405 -0.48 12.83 6.37
N MET A 406 0.57 12.33 5.73
CA MET A 406 0.58 11.00 5.13
C MET A 406 0.41 9.88 6.16
N PHE A 407 0.92 10.05 7.37
CA PHE A 407 0.83 9.03 8.41
C PHE A 407 -0.62 8.83 8.86
N VAL A 408 -1.35 9.92 9.11
CA VAL A 408 -2.79 9.89 9.40
C VAL A 408 -3.55 9.21 8.27
N ALA A 409 -3.27 9.58 7.02
CA ALA A 409 -3.90 8.94 5.86
C ALA A 409 -3.69 7.42 5.88
N ARG A 410 -2.46 6.95 6.13
CA ARG A 410 -2.12 5.53 6.15
C ARG A 410 -2.86 4.79 7.26
N MET A 411 -2.98 5.38 8.45
CA MET A 411 -3.72 4.79 9.56
C MET A 411 -5.21 4.66 9.23
N TRP A 412 -5.82 5.68 8.62
CA TRP A 412 -7.20 5.61 8.14
C TRP A 412 -7.47 4.45 7.19
N ASN A 413 -6.56 4.21 6.25
CA ASN A 413 -6.75 3.12 5.30
C ASN A 413 -6.60 1.73 5.96
N HIS A 414 -5.77 1.57 6.99
CA HIS A 414 -5.75 0.33 7.78
C HIS A 414 -7.03 0.15 8.61
N PHE A 415 -7.56 1.24 9.19
CA PHE A 415 -8.85 1.24 9.86
C PHE A 415 -9.97 0.77 8.92
N ARG A 416 -10.09 1.39 7.74
CA ARG A 416 -11.12 1.03 6.75
C ARG A 416 -10.97 -0.40 6.28
N TRP A 417 -9.74 -0.85 6.00
CA TRP A 417 -9.44 -2.22 5.64
C TRP A 417 -9.90 -3.22 6.71
N ALA A 418 -9.48 -3.02 7.96
CA ALA A 418 -9.81 -3.93 9.05
C ALA A 418 -11.32 -3.97 9.33
N ARG A 419 -11.98 -2.81 9.37
CA ARG A 419 -13.41 -2.71 9.67
C ARG A 419 -14.28 -3.24 8.51
N THR A 420 -13.83 -3.11 7.26
CA THR A 420 -14.49 -3.74 6.09
C THR A 420 -14.46 -5.26 6.22
N LEU A 421 -13.28 -5.83 6.48
CA LEU A 421 -13.13 -7.28 6.64
C LEU A 421 -13.86 -7.81 7.89
N LEU A 422 -13.90 -7.04 8.97
CA LEU A 422 -14.67 -7.38 10.17
C LEU A 422 -16.16 -7.48 9.86
N ASN A 423 -16.75 -6.48 9.22
CA ASN A 423 -18.17 -6.50 8.88
C ASN A 423 -18.48 -7.55 7.82
N GLN A 424 -17.58 -7.81 6.87
CA GLN A 424 -17.68 -8.96 5.98
C GLN A 424 -17.70 -10.29 6.76
N ASN A 425 -16.79 -10.49 7.72
CA ASN A 425 -16.77 -11.68 8.55
C ASN A 425 -18.08 -11.83 9.35
N ILE A 426 -18.64 -10.74 9.87
CA ILE A 426 -19.95 -10.73 10.55
C ILE A 426 -21.06 -11.18 9.58
N ILE A 427 -21.13 -10.60 8.37
CA ILE A 427 -22.14 -10.96 7.34
C ILE A 427 -22.05 -12.45 6.99
N GLU A 428 -20.84 -12.95 6.75
CA GLU A 428 -20.59 -14.36 6.42
C GLU A 428 -20.92 -15.28 7.60
N PHE A 429 -20.59 -14.88 8.82
CA PHE A 429 -20.88 -15.64 10.03
C PHE A 429 -22.39 -15.76 10.26
N ILE A 430 -23.15 -14.67 10.07
CA ILE A 430 -24.61 -14.66 10.18
C ILE A 430 -25.24 -15.61 9.16
N LYS A 431 -24.76 -15.55 7.91
CA LYS A 431 -25.24 -16.41 6.83
C LYS A 431 -24.96 -17.89 7.11
N LYS A 432 -23.81 -18.20 7.73
CA LYS A 432 -23.38 -19.58 8.02
C LYS A 432 -24.03 -20.16 9.28
N TYR A 433 -24.36 -19.31 10.27
CA TYR A 433 -24.88 -19.73 11.57
C TYR A 433 -26.18 -18.97 11.95
N PRO A 434 -27.28 -19.17 11.21
CA PRO A 434 -28.50 -18.38 11.38
C PRO A 434 -29.19 -18.59 12.74
N LYS A 435 -29.16 -19.79 13.34
CA LYS A 435 -29.79 -20.03 14.65
C LYS A 435 -29.08 -19.31 15.77
N SER A 436 -27.74 -19.30 15.75
CA SER A 436 -26.92 -18.54 16.69
C SER A 436 -27.02 -17.03 16.48
N SER A 437 -27.32 -16.58 15.25
CA SER A 437 -27.32 -15.16 14.91
C SER A 437 -28.68 -14.47 15.12
N SER A 438 -29.78 -15.21 14.94
CA SER A 438 -31.16 -14.70 15.07
C SER A 438 -31.43 -13.94 16.39
N PRO A 439 -30.92 -14.36 17.57
CA PRO A 439 -31.12 -13.60 18.81
C PRO A 439 -30.42 -12.23 18.85
N LEU A 440 -29.41 -12.01 18.01
CA LEU A 440 -28.59 -10.80 18.01
C LEU A 440 -28.86 -9.88 16.81
N PHE A 441 -29.30 -10.44 15.69
CA PHE A 441 -29.46 -9.72 14.43
C PHE A 441 -30.91 -9.71 13.95
N SER A 442 -31.44 -8.50 13.79
CA SER A 442 -32.62 -8.28 12.95
C SER A 442 -32.22 -8.24 11.46
N LEU A 443 -33.20 -8.39 10.56
CA LEU A 443 -32.97 -8.21 9.13
C LEU A 443 -32.45 -6.79 8.80
N ALA A 444 -32.92 -5.78 9.54
CA ALA A 444 -32.45 -4.40 9.39
C ALA A 444 -30.98 -4.25 9.80
N GLU A 445 -30.55 -4.91 10.89
CA GLU A 445 -29.15 -4.91 11.31
C GLU A 445 -28.27 -5.62 10.29
N TYR A 446 -28.74 -6.74 9.72
CA TYR A 446 -28.03 -7.43 8.63
C TYR A 446 -27.84 -6.52 7.41
N GLY A 447 -28.87 -5.77 7.01
CA GLY A 447 -28.77 -4.76 5.96
C GLY A 447 -27.78 -3.65 6.30
N ARG A 448 -27.80 -3.15 7.55
CA ARG A 448 -26.85 -2.12 8.02
C ARG A 448 -25.39 -2.56 7.88
N ARG A 449 -25.07 -3.84 8.13
CA ARG A 449 -23.71 -4.36 7.96
C ARG A 449 -23.23 -4.26 6.51
N HIS A 450 -24.11 -4.48 5.54
CA HIS A 450 -23.79 -4.26 4.12
C HIS A 450 -23.57 -2.79 3.79
N GLU A 451 -24.38 -1.88 4.34
CA GLU A 451 -24.18 -0.44 4.11
C GLU A 451 -22.86 0.04 4.71
N ILE A 452 -22.50 -0.38 5.93
CA ILE A 452 -21.18 -0.08 6.53
C ILE A 452 -20.04 -0.54 5.61
N VAL A 453 -20.14 -1.76 5.06
CA VAL A 453 -19.13 -2.30 4.15
C VAL A 453 -19.02 -1.47 2.86
N LYS A 454 -20.16 -1.08 2.28
CA LYS A 454 -20.20 -0.25 1.06
C LYS A 454 -19.59 1.13 1.30
N ASP A 455 -19.95 1.76 2.40
CA ASP A 455 -19.44 3.09 2.78
C ASP A 455 -17.92 3.03 2.97
N LEU A 456 -17.42 2.07 3.76
CA LEU A 456 -15.97 1.90 3.97
C LEU A 456 -15.21 1.58 2.68
N ALA A 457 -15.81 0.80 1.78
CA ALA A 457 -15.24 0.50 0.48
C ALA A 457 -15.16 1.76 -0.40
N HIS A 458 -16.25 2.52 -0.52
CA HIS A 458 -16.29 3.79 -1.26
C HIS A 458 -15.23 4.77 -0.73
N GLU A 459 -15.20 4.96 0.59
CA GLU A 459 -14.26 5.82 1.30
C GLU A 459 -12.78 5.42 1.09
N THR A 460 -12.51 4.12 0.95
CA THR A 460 -11.17 3.59 0.61
C THR A 460 -10.77 3.95 -0.82
N LEU A 461 -11.71 3.91 -1.77
CA LEU A 461 -11.43 4.30 -3.16
C LEU A 461 -11.19 5.81 -3.27
N VAL A 462 -12.00 6.62 -2.59
CA VAL A 462 -11.85 8.09 -2.53
C VAL A 462 -10.51 8.53 -1.92
N SER A 463 -9.92 7.75 -1.00
CA SER A 463 -8.62 8.09 -0.40
C SER A 463 -7.42 7.83 -1.30
N THR A 464 -7.56 7.03 -2.35
CA THR A 464 -6.47 6.58 -3.23
C THR A 464 -5.58 7.72 -3.75
N PRO A 465 -6.11 8.88 -4.22
CA PRO A 465 -5.29 9.94 -4.79
C PRO A 465 -4.28 10.54 -3.80
N THR A 466 -4.57 10.48 -2.49
CA THR A 466 -3.63 10.89 -1.44
C THR A 466 -2.48 9.89 -1.32
N HIS A 467 -2.75 8.60 -1.48
CA HIS A 467 -1.78 7.53 -1.24
C HIS A 467 -0.87 7.23 -2.43
N TRP A 468 -1.29 7.63 -3.62
CA TRP A 468 -0.61 7.37 -4.86
C TRP A 468 -0.88 8.48 -5.86
N ARG A 469 0.19 8.97 -6.48
CA ARG A 469 0.08 9.89 -7.61
C ARG A 469 -0.18 9.11 -8.90
N HIS A 470 -1.42 9.14 -9.37
CA HIS A 470 -1.77 8.64 -10.69
C HIS A 470 -0.98 9.41 -11.78
N PRO A 471 -0.43 8.77 -12.83
CA PRO A 471 0.40 9.43 -13.86
C PRO A 471 -0.27 10.61 -14.58
N LEU A 472 -1.60 10.57 -14.71
CA LEU A 472 -2.41 11.65 -15.26
C LEU A 472 -2.49 12.91 -14.36
N LEU A 473 -2.11 12.81 -13.08
CA LEU A 473 -2.02 13.95 -12.18
C LEU A 473 -0.65 14.63 -12.38
N THR A 474 -0.68 15.77 -13.07
CA THR A 474 0.51 16.62 -13.26
C THR A 474 0.95 17.27 -11.95
N GLU A 475 2.13 17.90 -11.91
CA GLU A 475 2.63 18.63 -10.73
C GLU A 475 1.62 19.66 -10.18
N LYS A 476 0.80 20.25 -11.04
CA LYS A 476 -0.23 21.25 -10.67
C LYS A 476 -1.49 20.64 -10.10
N SER A 477 -1.63 19.31 -10.17
CA SER A 477 -2.83 18.54 -9.83
C SER A 477 -2.55 17.48 -8.77
N VAL A 478 -1.42 17.60 -8.06
CA VAL A 478 -1.08 16.68 -6.95
C VAL A 478 -2.05 16.93 -5.81
N VAL A 479 -2.69 15.87 -5.34
CA VAL A 479 -3.57 15.92 -4.17
C VAL A 479 -2.73 16.21 -2.93
N PRO A 480 -2.97 17.35 -2.25
CA PRO A 480 -2.12 17.76 -1.14
C PRO A 480 -2.51 17.07 0.18
N VAL A 481 -1.55 16.98 1.08
CA VAL A 481 -1.79 16.88 2.53
C VAL A 481 -1.59 18.25 3.16
N GLU A 482 -2.21 18.50 4.32
CA GLU A 482 -2.11 19.82 4.99
C GLU A 482 -0.69 20.11 5.49
N MET A 483 0.00 19.07 5.95
CA MET A 483 1.37 19.10 6.46
C MET A 483 2.22 18.05 5.73
N VAL A 484 3.28 18.54 5.09
CA VAL A 484 4.30 17.69 4.44
C VAL A 484 5.22 17.13 5.51
N GLY A 485 5.57 15.85 5.37
CA GLY A 485 6.40 15.15 6.34
C GLY A 485 5.54 14.56 7.46
N GLY A 486 5.28 13.26 7.37
CA GLY A 486 4.56 12.51 8.41
C GLY A 486 5.17 11.16 8.78
N ALA A 487 6.30 10.78 8.18
CA ALA A 487 6.80 9.41 7.98
C ALA A 487 6.22 8.75 6.71
N GLY A 488 5.99 9.55 5.67
CA GLY A 488 5.66 9.04 4.35
C GLY A 488 6.79 8.17 3.79
N SER A 489 6.39 7.15 3.05
CA SER A 489 7.29 6.16 2.45
C SER A 489 7.28 6.23 0.92
N GLY A 490 6.79 7.34 0.35
CA GLY A 490 6.58 7.49 -1.09
C GLY A 490 5.80 6.31 -1.69
N SER A 491 6.31 5.82 -2.81
CA SER A 491 5.78 4.64 -3.51
C SER A 491 5.88 3.34 -2.73
N ALA A 492 6.72 3.23 -1.70
CA ALA A 492 6.85 1.99 -0.93
C ALA A 492 5.62 1.71 -0.04
N GLY A 493 4.71 2.67 0.13
CA GLY A 493 3.39 2.43 0.73
C GLY A 493 2.38 1.79 -0.24
N LEU A 494 2.66 1.72 -1.55
CA LEU A 494 1.74 1.18 -2.55
C LEU A 494 1.36 -0.29 -2.35
N PRO A 495 2.27 -1.22 -1.98
CA PRO A 495 1.91 -2.62 -1.81
C PRO A 495 0.75 -2.80 -0.81
N VAL A 496 0.75 -2.02 0.27
CA VAL A 496 -0.34 -2.00 1.26
C VAL A 496 -1.64 -1.44 0.66
N VAL A 497 -1.55 -0.38 -0.15
CA VAL A 497 -2.72 0.22 -0.82
C VAL A 497 -3.39 -0.76 -1.77
N LEU A 498 -2.62 -1.60 -2.46
CA LEU A 498 -3.19 -2.63 -3.34
C LEU A 498 -4.10 -3.59 -2.55
N PHE A 499 -3.75 -3.98 -1.32
CA PHE A 499 -4.62 -4.81 -0.47
C PHE A 499 -5.88 -4.07 -0.01
N HIS A 500 -5.76 -2.78 0.29
CA HIS A 500 -6.90 -1.96 0.64
C HIS A 500 -7.88 -1.83 -0.54
N LEU A 501 -7.37 -1.58 -1.75
CA LEU A 501 -8.15 -1.52 -2.98
C LEU A 501 -8.81 -2.87 -3.30
N GLN A 502 -8.08 -3.98 -3.18
CA GLN A 502 -8.65 -5.32 -3.38
C GLN A 502 -9.81 -5.58 -2.40
N THR A 503 -9.62 -5.22 -1.12
CA THR A 503 -10.65 -5.39 -0.09
C THR A 503 -11.88 -4.57 -0.41
N ALA A 504 -11.72 -3.30 -0.80
CA ALA A 504 -12.83 -2.43 -1.18
C ALA A 504 -13.56 -2.92 -2.46
N ALA A 505 -12.82 -3.41 -3.45
CA ALA A 505 -13.36 -3.90 -4.72
C ALA A 505 -14.12 -5.22 -4.60
N CYS A 506 -13.69 -6.09 -3.68
CA CYS A 506 -14.26 -7.44 -3.48
C CYS A 506 -15.24 -7.50 -2.28
N ALA A 507 -15.52 -6.36 -1.66
CA ALA A 507 -16.38 -6.27 -0.49
C ALA A 507 -17.84 -6.67 -0.82
N PRO A 508 -18.56 -7.35 0.09
CA PRO A 508 -19.90 -7.88 -0.19
C PRO A 508 -20.94 -6.78 -0.43
N GLY A 509 -21.52 -6.78 -1.63
CA GLY A 509 -22.62 -5.88 -2.01
C GLY A 509 -22.17 -4.54 -2.60
N VAL A 510 -20.88 -4.34 -2.85
CA VAL A 510 -20.40 -3.12 -3.52
C VAL A 510 -20.82 -3.08 -4.99
N PRO A 511 -21.04 -1.87 -5.56
CA PRO A 511 -21.34 -1.73 -6.99
C PRO A 511 -20.19 -2.24 -7.88
N ALA A 512 -20.53 -2.73 -9.08
CA ALA A 512 -19.54 -3.17 -10.07
C ALA A 512 -18.54 -2.05 -10.45
N ALA A 513 -18.99 -0.79 -10.39
CA ALA A 513 -18.14 0.37 -10.65
C ALA A 513 -16.95 0.49 -9.67
N ASN A 514 -17.11 0.07 -8.42
CA ASN A 514 -16.01 0.05 -7.43
C ASN A 514 -14.91 -0.92 -7.89
N TRP A 515 -15.32 -2.12 -8.35
CA TRP A 515 -14.39 -3.09 -8.90
C TRP A 515 -13.73 -2.58 -10.18
N ASP A 516 -14.50 -2.02 -11.11
CA ASP A 516 -13.99 -1.54 -12.40
C ASP A 516 -12.91 -0.47 -12.21
N TRP A 517 -13.16 0.45 -11.28
CA TRP A 517 -12.22 1.53 -10.99
C TRP A 517 -10.98 1.02 -10.25
N ALA A 518 -11.14 0.19 -9.20
CA ALA A 518 -10.00 -0.38 -8.49
C ALA A 518 -9.11 -1.24 -9.40
N TYR A 519 -9.73 -2.03 -10.29
CA TYR A 519 -9.02 -2.81 -11.30
C TYR A 519 -8.22 -1.92 -12.25
N ALA A 520 -8.82 -0.84 -12.75
CA ALA A 520 -8.15 0.13 -13.63
C ALA A 520 -6.98 0.83 -12.94
N VAL A 521 -7.12 1.18 -11.66
CA VAL A 521 -6.03 1.73 -10.84
C VAL A 521 -4.88 0.74 -10.70
N MET A 522 -5.16 -0.54 -10.37
CA MET A 522 -4.12 -1.57 -10.28
C MET A 522 -3.45 -1.83 -11.63
N GLU A 523 -4.21 -1.81 -12.73
CA GLU A 523 -3.68 -1.92 -14.08
C GLU A 523 -2.76 -0.75 -14.43
N CYS A 524 -3.13 0.47 -14.03
CA CYS A 524 -2.29 1.64 -14.19
C CYS A 524 -0.98 1.50 -13.38
N ILE A 525 -1.06 1.09 -12.12
CA ILE A 525 0.13 0.84 -11.28
C ILE A 525 1.04 -0.21 -11.92
N TRP A 526 0.48 -1.33 -12.38
CA TRP A 526 1.25 -2.38 -13.06
C TRP A 526 1.92 -1.85 -14.34
N SER A 527 1.15 -1.22 -15.23
CA SER A 527 1.64 -0.77 -16.54
C SER A 527 2.63 0.38 -16.46
N ASP A 528 2.47 1.27 -15.47
CA ASP A 528 3.32 2.44 -15.28
C ASP A 528 4.59 2.12 -14.49
N MET A 529 4.45 1.32 -13.42
CA MET A 529 5.52 1.10 -12.46
C MET A 529 6.17 -0.29 -12.59
N GLY A 530 5.58 -1.26 -13.29
CA GLY A 530 6.14 -2.60 -13.44
C GLY A 530 6.09 -3.45 -12.16
N ILE A 531 5.21 -3.12 -11.20
CA ILE A 531 5.08 -3.84 -9.92
C ILE A 531 4.35 -5.16 -10.15
N LEU A 532 5.10 -6.27 -10.19
CA LEU A 532 4.53 -7.59 -10.47
C LEU A 532 3.45 -8.04 -9.47
N HIS A 533 3.56 -7.61 -8.21
CA HIS A 533 2.52 -7.85 -7.21
C HIS A 533 1.15 -7.26 -7.60
N ALA A 534 1.11 -6.05 -8.18
CA ALA A 534 -0.14 -5.45 -8.66
C ALA A 534 -0.79 -6.32 -9.74
N LYS A 535 0.00 -6.84 -10.68
CA LYS A 535 -0.48 -7.78 -11.70
C LYS A 535 -1.06 -9.06 -11.08
N SER A 536 -0.38 -9.64 -10.10
CA SER A 536 -0.87 -10.83 -9.40
C SER A 536 -2.22 -10.56 -8.72
N MET A 537 -2.35 -9.43 -8.02
CA MET A 537 -3.60 -9.10 -7.33
C MET A 537 -4.74 -8.82 -8.32
N MET A 538 -4.46 -8.27 -9.49
CA MET A 538 -5.46 -8.13 -10.55
C MET A 538 -6.02 -9.48 -11.02
N GLU A 539 -5.21 -10.55 -11.04
CA GLU A 539 -5.68 -11.90 -11.34
C GLU A 539 -6.65 -12.39 -10.24
N ASP A 540 -6.35 -12.13 -8.97
CA ASP A 540 -7.25 -12.44 -7.84
C ASP A 540 -8.58 -11.66 -7.94
N LEU A 541 -8.54 -10.37 -8.31
CA LEU A 541 -9.75 -9.56 -8.53
C LEU A 541 -10.64 -10.16 -9.63
N LYS A 542 -10.04 -10.64 -10.72
CA LYS A 542 -10.76 -11.32 -11.82
C LYS A 542 -11.40 -12.62 -11.34
N LEU A 543 -10.62 -13.47 -10.67
CA LEU A 543 -11.14 -14.73 -10.11
C LEU A 543 -12.31 -14.50 -9.15
N HIS A 544 -12.23 -13.46 -8.32
CA HIS A 544 -13.34 -13.07 -7.44
C HIS A 544 -14.59 -12.71 -8.24
N ARG A 545 -14.47 -11.85 -9.26
CA ARG A 545 -15.59 -11.41 -10.10
C ARG A 545 -16.23 -12.57 -10.87
N ASP A 546 -15.42 -13.45 -11.44
CA ASP A 546 -15.88 -14.65 -12.13
C ASP A 546 -16.66 -15.57 -11.18
N SER A 547 -16.23 -15.68 -9.92
CA SER A 547 -16.91 -16.47 -8.90
C SER A 547 -18.31 -15.94 -8.54
N LEU A 548 -18.53 -14.62 -8.67
CA LEU A 548 -19.83 -14.00 -8.43
C LEU A 548 -20.78 -14.28 -9.59
N SER A 549 -20.32 -14.12 -10.83
CA SER A 549 -21.10 -14.43 -12.04
C SER A 549 -21.60 -15.89 -12.03
N VAL A 550 -20.74 -16.84 -11.64
CA VAL A 550 -21.13 -18.26 -11.51
C VAL A 550 -22.20 -18.46 -10.42
N LYS A 551 -22.10 -17.76 -9.29
CA LYS A 551 -23.10 -17.86 -8.21
C LYS A 551 -24.45 -17.28 -8.63
N GLU A 552 -24.47 -16.20 -9.38
CA GLU A 552 -25.68 -15.60 -9.95
C GLU A 552 -26.36 -16.57 -10.93
N GLU A 553 -25.61 -17.15 -11.88
CA GLU A 553 -26.16 -18.13 -12.82
C GLU A 553 -26.72 -19.38 -12.13
N VAL A 554 -26.05 -19.89 -11.10
CA VAL A 554 -26.53 -21.06 -10.33
C VAL A 554 -27.76 -20.69 -9.49
N GLY A 555 -27.83 -19.46 -8.97
CA GLY A 555 -29.00 -18.95 -8.26
C GLY A 555 -30.22 -18.85 -9.17
N GLU A 556 -30.06 -18.29 -10.36
CA GLU A 556 -31.13 -18.18 -11.35
C GLU A 556 -31.64 -19.54 -11.83
N ARG A 557 -30.76 -20.52 -12.01
CA ARG A 557 -31.15 -21.89 -12.39
C ARG A 557 -31.88 -22.66 -11.28
N LYS A 558 -31.75 -22.27 -10.01
CA LYS A 558 -32.49 -22.87 -8.88
C LYS A 558 -33.85 -22.24 -8.65
N LEU A 559 -34.08 -21.04 -9.17
CA LEU A 559 -35.34 -20.30 -9.09
C LEU A 559 -36.27 -20.57 -10.27
N ARG A 560 -35.72 -21.10 -11.38
CA ARG A 560 -36.46 -21.68 -12.50
C ARG A 560 -36.69 -23.17 -12.25
#